data_AF-A0A183L4E5-F1
#
_entry.id   AF-A0A183L4E5-F1
#
_cell.length_a   1.000
_cell.length_b   1.000
_cell.length_c   1.000
_cell.angle_alpha   90.00
_cell.angle_beta   90.00
_cell.angle_gamma   90.00
#
_symmetry.space_group_name_H-M   'P 1'
#
loop_
_entity.id
_entity.type
_entity.pdbx_description
1 polymer ?
#
loop_
_entity_poly.entity_id
_entity_poly.type
_entity_poly.pdbx_seq_one_letter_code
_entity_poly.pdbx_strand_id
1 'polypeptide(L)'
;MDANQEKAQNKKVEIIRSLLVACRESETKYIIRSLSGKLRIGLAEQTVLTALGQAVAMTPFHFKVGDKSTRVVNASNGMSNEHWKVTMDTAVANVKRAYCVCPDYSRLIKALLTSSHESLDQICTITPGIPLKPMLASPTHGIYEILKRFEECDFTCEYKYDGERAQVG
;
A
#
# COMPACT_ATOMS: atom_id res chain seq x y z
N MET A 1 4.74 -19.31 35.44
CA MET A 1 4.38 -19.32 34.01
C MET A 1 2.90 -19.67 33.85
N ASP A 2 2.08 -18.88 34.54
CA ASP A 2 0.83 -18.21 34.17
C ASP A 2 -0.23 -18.98 33.36
N ALA A 3 -1.18 -19.57 34.08
CA ALA A 3 -2.44 -20.15 33.59
C ALA A 3 -3.26 -19.23 32.65
N ASN A 4 -2.99 -17.92 32.65
CA ASN A 4 -3.64 -16.96 31.76
C ASN A 4 -3.14 -17.07 30.30
N GLN A 5 -1.87 -17.42 30.13
CA GLN A 5 -1.27 -17.61 28.81
C GLN A 5 -1.75 -18.90 28.15
N GLU A 6 -1.95 -19.96 28.95
CA GLU A 6 -2.53 -21.23 28.49
C GLU A 6 -3.98 -21.07 28.02
N LYS A 7 -4.83 -20.37 28.79
CA LYS A 7 -6.20 -20.04 28.38
C LYS A 7 -6.26 -19.24 27.08
N ALA A 8 -5.35 -18.27 26.91
CA ALA A 8 -5.28 -17.47 25.69
C ALA A 8 -4.85 -18.30 24.47
N GLN A 9 -3.94 -19.25 24.63
CA GLN A 9 -3.54 -20.17 23.56
C GLN A 9 -4.71 -21.08 23.14
N ASN A 10 -5.42 -21.67 24.10
CA ASN A 10 -6.57 -22.53 23.82
C ASN A 10 -7.66 -21.75 23.06
N LYS A 11 -7.94 -20.50 23.44
CA LYS A 11 -8.89 -19.64 22.72
C LYS A 11 -8.46 -19.34 21.28
N LYS A 12 -7.17 -19.12 21.04
CA LYS A 12 -6.64 -18.95 19.67
C LYS A 12 -6.80 -20.22 18.85
N VAL A 13 -6.51 -21.38 19.44
CA VAL A 13 -6.67 -22.69 18.78
C VAL A 13 -8.13 -22.94 18.41
N GLU A 14 -9.08 -22.62 19.29
CA GLU A 14 -10.52 -22.75 19.01
C GLU A 14 -10.97 -21.88 17.83
N ILE A 15 -10.53 -20.63 17.75
CA ILE A 15 -10.84 -19.72 16.63
C ILE A 15 -10.24 -20.25 15.33
N ILE A 16 -9.00 -20.74 15.36
CA ILE A 16 -8.36 -21.32 14.17
C ILE A 16 -9.12 -22.58 13.74
N ARG A 17 -9.52 -23.43 14.68
CA ARG A 17 -10.31 -24.64 14.40
C ARG A 17 -11.65 -24.29 13.76
N SER A 18 -12.37 -23.29 14.28
CA SER A 18 -13.66 -22.88 13.71
C SER A 18 -13.52 -22.32 12.30
N LEU A 19 -12.48 -21.52 12.03
CA LEU A 19 -12.15 -21.03 10.69
C LEU A 19 -11.87 -22.20 9.73
N LEU A 20 -11.05 -23.17 10.14
CA LEU A 20 -10.69 -24.32 9.30
C LEU A 20 -11.88 -25.24 8.99
N VAL A 21 -12.83 -25.40 9.92
CA VAL A 21 -14.06 -26.18 9.69
C VAL A 21 -14.99 -25.50 8.69
N ALA A 22 -15.01 -24.15 8.66
CA ALA A 22 -15.84 -23.38 7.75
C ALA A 22 -15.26 -23.24 6.33
N CYS A 23 -13.94 -23.45 6.16
CA CYS A 23 -13.24 -23.26 4.90
C CYS A 23 -13.73 -24.21 3.80
N ARG A 24 -13.77 -23.70 2.57
CA ARG A 24 -14.05 -24.44 1.35
C ARG A 24 -12.88 -24.34 0.38
N GLU A 25 -12.70 -25.38 -0.44
CA GLU A 25 -11.73 -25.40 -1.54
C GLU A 25 -10.29 -25.02 -1.11
N SER A 26 -9.78 -23.90 -1.63
CA SER A 26 -8.42 -23.42 -1.41
C SER A 26 -8.29 -22.43 -0.24
N GLU A 27 -9.38 -22.07 0.43
CA GLU A 27 -9.38 -21.11 1.54
C GLU A 27 -8.47 -21.56 2.68
N THR A 28 -8.57 -22.84 3.07
CA THR A 28 -7.73 -23.47 4.11
C THR A 28 -6.24 -23.22 3.88
N LYS A 29 -5.79 -23.33 2.62
CA LYS A 29 -4.40 -23.12 2.23
C LYS A 29 -3.95 -21.68 2.50
N TYR A 30 -4.77 -20.69 2.17
CA TYR A 30 -4.45 -19.28 2.38
C TYR A 30 -4.54 -18.88 3.85
N ILE A 31 -5.52 -19.41 4.61
CA ILE A 31 -5.63 -19.15 6.06
C ILE A 31 -4.39 -19.68 6.80
N ILE A 32 -3.99 -20.94 6.56
CA ILE A 32 -2.81 -21.53 7.20
C ILE A 32 -1.54 -20.74 6.84
N ARG A 33 -1.41 -20.29 5.58
CA ARG A 33 -0.27 -19.48 5.14
C ARG A 33 -0.25 -18.08 5.75
N SER A 34 -1.41 -17.46 5.96
CA SER A 34 -1.54 -16.19 6.67
C SER A 34 -1.16 -16.33 8.14
N LEU A 35 -1.65 -17.36 8.83
CA LEU A 35 -1.34 -17.62 10.24
C LEU A 35 0.14 -17.96 10.47
N SER A 36 0.78 -18.63 9.51
CA SER A 36 2.22 -18.91 9.56
C SER A 36 3.12 -17.74 9.14
N GLY A 37 2.53 -16.60 8.75
CA GLY A 37 3.24 -15.39 8.30
C GLY A 37 3.93 -15.55 6.94
N LYS A 38 3.65 -16.61 6.18
CA LYS A 38 4.33 -16.95 4.91
C LYS A 38 3.30 -17.19 3.80
N LEU A 39 2.70 -16.11 3.31
CA LEU A 39 1.66 -16.18 2.26
C LEU A 39 2.17 -16.77 0.94
N ARG A 40 3.41 -16.41 0.53
CA ARG A 40 4.12 -16.93 -0.66
C ARG A 40 3.33 -16.84 -1.97
N ILE A 41 2.65 -15.72 -2.21
CA ILE A 41 1.91 -15.44 -3.45
C ILE A 41 2.71 -14.66 -4.49
N GLY A 42 3.93 -14.21 -4.14
CA GLY A 42 4.77 -13.38 -5.03
C GLY A 42 4.31 -11.92 -5.16
N LEU A 43 3.25 -11.53 -4.46
CA LEU A 43 2.71 -10.18 -4.39
C LEU A 43 2.92 -9.61 -2.97
N ALA A 44 3.22 -8.31 -2.91
CA ALA A 44 3.52 -7.57 -1.68
C ALA A 44 2.88 -6.16 -1.71
N GLU A 45 3.23 -5.33 -0.73
CA GLU A 45 2.66 -3.98 -0.55
C GLU A 45 2.66 -3.13 -1.82
N GLN A 46 3.78 -3.07 -2.55
CA GLN A 46 3.90 -2.27 -3.77
C GLN A 46 2.97 -2.74 -4.90
N THR A 47 2.77 -4.06 -5.02
CA THR A 47 1.84 -4.62 -6.02
C THR A 47 0.39 -4.35 -5.64
N VAL A 48 0.06 -4.36 -4.33
CA VAL A 48 -1.29 -4.04 -3.84
C VAL A 48 -1.62 -2.56 -4.10
N LEU A 49 -0.70 -1.65 -3.79
CA LEU A 49 -0.89 -0.21 -4.07
C LEU A 49 -1.02 0.09 -5.57
N THR A 50 -0.24 -0.62 -6.39
CA THR A 50 -0.34 -0.51 -7.85
C THR A 50 -1.71 -0.99 -8.33
N ALA A 51 -2.15 -2.18 -7.91
CA ALA A 51 -3.46 -2.70 -8.25
C ALA A 51 -4.61 -1.80 -7.78
N LEU A 52 -4.47 -1.18 -6.60
CA LEU A 52 -5.44 -0.23 -6.07
C LEU A 52 -5.52 1.03 -6.95
N GLY A 53 -4.39 1.64 -7.31
CA GLY A 53 -4.38 2.80 -8.21
C GLY A 53 -5.00 2.49 -9.58
N GLN A 54 -4.70 1.32 -10.12
CA GLN A 54 -5.29 0.84 -11.37
C GLN A 54 -6.80 0.63 -11.25
N ALA A 55 -7.27 0.03 -10.16
CA ALA A 55 -8.69 -0.19 -9.90
C ALA A 55 -9.46 1.14 -9.78
N VAL A 56 -8.87 2.15 -9.13
CA VAL A 56 -9.47 3.49 -9.00
C VAL A 56 -9.54 4.19 -10.36
N ALA A 57 -8.53 4.03 -11.22
CA ALA A 57 -8.55 4.59 -12.57
C ALA A 57 -9.57 3.90 -13.49
N MET A 58 -9.64 2.57 -13.44
CA MET A 58 -10.51 1.75 -14.30
C MET A 58 -11.98 1.81 -13.87
N THR A 59 -12.23 1.75 -12.58
CA THR A 59 -13.56 1.75 -11.99
C THR A 59 -13.63 2.84 -10.91
N PRO A 60 -13.96 4.09 -11.29
CA PRO A 60 -14.09 5.16 -10.31
C PRO A 60 -15.15 4.83 -9.25
N PHE A 61 -14.74 4.90 -7.98
CA PHE A 61 -15.59 4.53 -6.84
C PHE A 61 -16.37 5.70 -6.23
N HIS A 62 -16.22 6.91 -6.76
CA HIS A 62 -16.88 8.10 -6.22
C HIS A 62 -18.38 8.06 -6.56
N PHE A 63 -19.16 7.47 -5.67
CA PHE A 63 -20.61 7.54 -5.71
C PHE A 63 -21.04 8.66 -4.77
N LYS A 64 -21.39 9.83 -5.31
CA LYS A 64 -22.15 10.80 -4.53
C LYS A 64 -23.44 10.10 -4.09
N VAL A 65 -23.74 10.11 -2.79
CA VAL A 65 -24.98 9.55 -2.25
C VAL A 65 -26.16 10.25 -2.94
N GLY A 66 -26.86 9.54 -3.80
CA GLY A 66 -28.00 10.06 -4.60
C GLY A 66 -27.72 10.30 -6.08
N ASP A 67 -26.49 10.13 -6.55
CA ASP A 67 -26.13 10.35 -7.95
C ASP A 67 -26.33 9.05 -8.74
N LYS A 68 -27.28 9.05 -9.69
CA LYS A 68 -27.60 7.92 -10.57
C LYS A 68 -26.54 7.73 -11.68
N SER A 69 -25.33 8.25 -11.48
CA SER A 69 -24.25 8.13 -12.45
C SER A 69 -23.96 6.65 -12.67
N THR A 70 -24.15 6.21 -13.91
CA THR A 70 -23.98 4.83 -14.36
C THR A 70 -22.66 4.30 -13.83
N ARG A 71 -22.67 3.15 -13.15
CA ARG A 71 -21.45 2.50 -12.65
C ARG A 71 -20.51 2.26 -13.83
N VAL A 72 -19.52 3.14 -13.99
CA VAL A 72 -18.50 3.00 -15.05
C VAL A 72 -17.59 1.85 -14.63
N VAL A 73 -17.83 0.68 -15.21
CA VAL A 73 -17.03 -0.52 -14.94
C VAL A 73 -15.68 -0.44 -15.65
N ASN A 74 -15.64 0.18 -16.83
CA ASN A 74 -14.40 0.37 -17.57
C ASN A 74 -14.29 1.77 -18.17
N ALA A 75 -13.49 2.62 -17.53
CA ALA A 75 -13.16 3.96 -18.01
C ALA A 75 -12.17 3.97 -19.20
N SER A 76 -11.57 2.83 -19.56
CA SER A 76 -10.64 2.75 -20.69
C SER A 76 -11.35 2.78 -22.06
N ASN A 77 -12.66 2.50 -22.08
CA ASN A 77 -13.44 2.43 -23.32
C ASN A 77 -13.62 3.85 -23.90
N GLY A 78 -12.82 4.19 -24.92
CA GLY A 78 -12.91 5.48 -25.63
C GLY A 78 -11.61 6.30 -25.62
N MET A 79 -10.56 5.85 -24.95
CA MET A 79 -9.25 6.53 -24.92
C MET A 79 -8.21 5.80 -25.79
N SER A 80 -7.22 6.50 -26.33
CA SER A 80 -6.05 5.84 -26.94
C SER A 80 -5.19 5.17 -25.87
N ASN A 81 -4.49 4.09 -26.23
CA ASN A 81 -3.70 3.29 -25.29
C ASN A 81 -2.62 4.11 -24.58
N GLU A 82 -2.03 5.09 -25.26
CA GLU A 82 -0.97 5.95 -24.74
C GLU A 82 -1.51 6.86 -23.63
N HIS A 83 -2.64 7.54 -23.90
CA HIS A 83 -3.30 8.40 -22.91
C HIS A 83 -3.78 7.59 -21.71
N TRP A 84 -4.35 6.41 -21.95
CA TRP A 84 -4.80 5.51 -20.88
C TRP A 84 -3.66 5.11 -19.95
N LYS A 85 -2.50 4.75 -20.52
CA LYS A 85 -1.30 4.41 -19.74
C LYS A 85 -0.87 5.57 -18.83
N VAL A 86 -0.83 6.80 -19.36
CA VAL A 86 -0.46 7.99 -18.57
C VAL A 86 -1.44 8.23 -17.42
N THR A 87 -2.75 8.13 -17.68
CA THR A 87 -3.78 8.27 -16.64
C THR A 87 -3.64 7.20 -15.56
N MET A 88 -3.42 5.95 -15.97
CA MET A 88 -3.21 4.81 -15.06
C MET A 88 -1.96 5.02 -14.18
N ASP A 89 -0.84 5.42 -14.79
CA ASP A 89 0.42 5.64 -14.09
C ASP A 89 0.32 6.81 -13.10
N THR A 90 -0.43 7.86 -13.46
CA THR A 90 -0.69 9.01 -12.58
C THR A 90 -1.54 8.61 -11.37
N ALA A 91 -2.60 7.83 -11.58
CA ALA A 91 -3.43 7.32 -10.49
C ALA A 91 -2.64 6.42 -9.52
N VAL A 92 -1.80 5.53 -10.07
CA VAL A 92 -0.89 4.68 -9.27
C VAL A 92 0.11 5.53 -8.49
N ALA A 93 0.69 6.56 -9.11
CA ALA A 93 1.64 7.44 -8.45
C ALA A 93 1.00 8.20 -7.28
N ASN A 94 -0.22 8.73 -7.45
CA ASN A 94 -0.93 9.46 -6.41
C ASN A 94 -1.27 8.55 -5.21
N VAL A 95 -1.76 7.33 -5.46
CA VAL A 95 -2.06 6.36 -4.38
C VAL A 95 -0.79 5.96 -3.62
N LYS A 96 0.31 5.69 -4.34
CA LYS A 96 1.59 5.36 -3.71
C LYS A 96 2.13 6.53 -2.88
N ARG A 97 2.06 7.75 -3.40
CA ARG A 97 2.48 8.97 -2.70
C ARG A 97 1.69 9.17 -1.41
N ALA A 98 0.36 9.10 -1.49
CA ALA A 98 -0.53 9.24 -0.34
C ALA A 98 -0.22 8.20 0.75
N TYR A 99 0.04 6.95 0.38
CA TYR A 99 0.41 5.90 1.32
C TYR A 99 1.82 6.08 1.91
N CYS A 100 2.78 6.60 1.14
CA CYS A 100 4.12 6.91 1.66
C CYS A 100 4.07 8.01 2.73
N VAL A 101 3.17 9.00 2.56
CA VAL A 101 2.95 10.10 3.50
C VAL A 101 2.18 9.64 4.75
N CYS A 102 1.14 8.85 4.55
CA CYS A 102 0.26 8.37 5.61
C CYS A 102 -0.04 6.88 5.37
N PRO A 103 0.80 5.94 5.87
CA PRO A 103 0.65 4.50 5.67
C PRO A 103 -0.44 3.91 6.57
N ASP A 104 -1.68 4.40 6.38
CA ASP A 104 -2.90 3.87 6.96
C ASP A 104 -3.91 3.57 5.85
N TYR A 105 -4.12 2.28 5.60
CA TYR A 105 -5.10 1.80 4.61
C TYR A 105 -6.52 2.26 4.93
N SER A 106 -6.89 2.37 6.20
CA SER A 106 -8.24 2.76 6.59
C SER A 106 -8.53 4.20 6.14
N ARG A 107 -7.57 5.10 6.34
CA ARG A 107 -7.69 6.50 5.91
C ARG A 107 -7.59 6.64 4.40
N LEU A 108 -6.65 5.94 3.76
CA LEU A 108 -6.49 5.94 2.31
C LEU A 108 -7.75 5.47 1.58
N ILE A 109 -8.33 4.34 2.01
CA ILE A 109 -9.55 3.78 1.40
C ILE A 109 -10.74 4.72 1.60
N LYS A 110 -10.91 5.29 2.80
CA LYS A 110 -11.98 6.28 3.05
C LYS A 110 -11.84 7.50 2.15
N ALA A 111 -10.61 7.99 1.96
CA ALA A 111 -10.33 9.11 1.06
C ALA A 111 -10.66 8.76 -0.40
N LEU A 112 -10.27 7.57 -0.86
CA LEU A 112 -10.56 7.06 -2.21
C LEU A 112 -12.05 6.83 -2.49
N LEU A 113 -12.82 6.47 -1.46
CA LEU A 113 -14.28 6.28 -1.58
C LEU A 113 -15.04 7.61 -1.58
N THR A 114 -14.54 8.61 -0.83
CA THR A 114 -15.21 9.91 -0.68
C THR A 114 -14.82 10.89 -1.80
N SER A 115 -13.61 10.77 -2.32
CA SER A 115 -13.01 11.73 -3.26
C SER A 115 -12.18 11.01 -4.34
N SER A 116 -11.83 11.72 -5.42
CA SER A 116 -10.98 11.19 -6.49
C SER A 116 -9.52 11.01 -6.05
N HIS A 117 -8.77 10.19 -6.79
CA HIS A 117 -7.34 9.97 -6.53
C HIS A 117 -6.47 11.25 -6.65
N GLU A 118 -6.95 12.29 -7.34
CA GLU A 118 -6.26 13.59 -7.48
C GLU A 118 -6.27 14.41 -6.19
N SER A 119 -7.31 14.29 -5.37
CA SER A 119 -7.46 15.03 -4.12
C SER A 119 -6.82 14.34 -2.92
N LEU A 120 -6.15 13.20 -3.11
CA LEU A 120 -5.52 12.45 -2.03
C LEU A 120 -4.44 13.25 -1.31
N ASP A 121 -3.69 14.09 -2.01
CA ASP A 121 -2.63 14.91 -1.42
C ASP A 121 -3.17 15.93 -0.41
N GLN A 122 -4.45 16.33 -0.52
CA GLN A 122 -5.11 17.24 0.43
C GLN A 122 -5.67 16.51 1.65
N ILE A 123 -6.00 15.23 1.52
CA ILE A 123 -6.68 14.44 2.57
C ILE A 123 -5.68 13.60 3.37
N CYS A 124 -4.73 12.97 2.68
CA CYS A 124 -3.69 12.11 3.24
C CYS A 124 -2.40 12.91 3.43
N THR A 125 -2.43 13.82 4.40
CA THR A 125 -1.29 14.67 4.77
C THR A 125 -0.47 14.07 5.91
N ILE A 126 0.78 14.52 6.03
CA ILE A 126 1.67 14.17 7.15
C ILE A 126 0.94 14.54 8.45
N THR A 127 0.76 13.56 9.33
CA THR A 127 0.03 13.72 10.59
C THR A 127 0.91 13.18 11.72
N PRO A 128 1.24 14.00 12.75
CA PRO A 128 1.95 13.53 13.94
C PRO A 128 1.29 12.28 14.55
N GLY A 129 2.09 11.33 15.01
CA GLY A 129 1.63 10.02 15.48
C GLY A 129 1.35 8.97 14.40
N ILE A 130 1.34 9.31 13.10
CA ILE A 130 1.33 8.34 12.00
C ILE A 130 2.73 8.33 11.35
N PRO A 131 3.52 7.24 11.48
CA PRO A 131 4.87 7.19 10.92
C PRO A 131 4.80 7.22 9.39
N LEU A 132 5.72 7.91 8.73
CA LEU A 132 5.77 7.99 7.27
C LEU A 132 6.75 6.94 6.73
N LYS A 133 6.62 6.54 5.47
CA LYS A 133 7.53 5.54 4.88
C LYS A 133 8.93 6.17 4.74
N PRO A 134 9.95 5.63 5.43
CA PRO A 134 11.29 6.20 5.38
C PRO A 134 11.88 6.11 3.97
N MET A 135 12.61 7.16 3.55
CA MET A 135 13.40 7.10 2.33
C MET A 135 14.52 6.04 2.46
N LEU A 136 14.63 5.15 1.47
CA LEU A 136 15.66 4.10 1.41
C LEU A 136 16.78 4.50 0.45
N ALA A 137 18.00 4.07 0.75
CA ALA A 137 19.15 4.26 -0.12
C ALA A 137 19.27 3.11 -1.13
N SER A 138 19.68 3.42 -2.36
CA SER A 138 20.16 2.42 -3.30
C SER A 138 21.64 2.14 -3.04
N PRO A 139 22.10 0.89 -3.01
CA PRO A 139 23.52 0.59 -2.92
C PRO A 139 24.23 1.10 -4.19
N THR A 140 25.44 1.62 -4.03
CA THR A 140 26.31 2.08 -5.12
C THR A 140 27.72 1.55 -4.88
N HIS A 141 28.37 1.05 -5.93
CA HIS A 141 29.66 0.37 -5.84
C HIS A 141 30.86 1.31 -6.07
N GLY A 142 30.64 2.59 -6.35
CA GLY A 142 31.71 3.56 -6.50
C GLY A 142 31.25 4.98 -6.73
N ILE A 143 32.17 5.93 -6.58
CA ILE A 143 31.91 7.37 -6.72
C ILE A 143 31.44 7.73 -8.13
N TYR A 144 31.99 7.08 -9.16
CA TYR A 144 31.59 7.33 -10.55
C TYR A 144 30.12 6.97 -10.80
N GLU A 145 29.58 5.95 -10.14
CA GLU A 145 28.16 5.59 -10.24
C GLU A 145 27.27 6.68 -9.63
N ILE A 146 27.71 7.27 -8.51
CA ILE A 146 27.03 8.39 -7.86
C ILE A 146 27.06 9.61 -8.79
N LEU A 147 28.22 9.98 -9.33
CA LEU A 147 28.35 11.10 -10.28
C LEU A 147 27.52 10.89 -11.55
N LYS A 148 27.47 9.66 -12.08
CA LYS A 148 26.63 9.33 -13.22
C LYS A 148 25.14 9.38 -12.89
N ARG A 149 24.75 9.04 -11.65
CA ARG A 149 23.35 9.03 -11.22
C ARG A 149 22.81 10.43 -10.91
N PHE A 150 23.65 11.31 -10.36
CA PHE A 150 23.27 12.68 -10.02
C PHE A 150 23.65 13.70 -11.11
N GLU A 151 24.49 13.32 -12.08
CA GLU A 151 24.88 14.16 -13.23
C GLU A 151 25.31 15.58 -12.80
N GLU A 152 24.61 16.62 -13.28
CA GLU A 152 24.85 18.03 -12.95
C GLU A 152 24.03 18.52 -11.73
N CYS A 153 23.38 17.62 -10.98
CA CYS A 153 22.67 17.98 -9.76
C CYS A 153 23.64 18.10 -8.59
N ASP A 154 23.56 19.22 -7.86
CA ASP A 154 24.23 19.37 -6.57
C ASP A 154 23.76 18.29 -5.58
N PHE A 155 24.70 17.64 -4.91
CA PHE A 155 24.41 16.64 -3.89
C PHE A 155 25.28 16.84 -2.64
N THR A 156 24.79 16.35 -1.50
CA THR A 156 25.50 16.40 -0.22
C THR A 156 25.96 15.01 0.20
N CYS A 157 27.07 14.96 0.94
CA CYS A 157 27.62 13.73 1.50
C CYS A 157 27.49 13.79 3.02
N GLU A 158 26.70 12.88 3.59
CA GLU A 158 26.55 12.72 5.04
C GLU A 158 27.16 11.40 5.50
N TYR A 159 27.66 11.36 6.74
CA TYR A 159 28.15 10.12 7.32
C TYR A 159 26.99 9.14 7.54
N LYS A 160 27.14 7.92 7.03
CA LYS A 160 26.22 6.82 7.34
C LYS A 160 26.55 6.28 8.74
N TYR A 161 25.79 6.69 9.74
CA TYR A 161 25.88 6.15 11.09
C TYR A 161 25.40 4.69 11.13
N ASP A 162 26.05 3.88 11.97
CA ASP A 162 25.69 2.49 12.22
C ASP A 162 24.91 2.39 13.53
N GLY A 163 23.57 2.42 13.41
CA GLY A 163 22.64 2.43 14.52
C GLY A 163 21.21 2.22 14.04
N GLU A 164 20.26 2.40 14.93
CA GLU A 164 18.83 2.26 14.62
C GLU A 164 18.23 3.56 14.09
N ARG A 165 17.31 3.43 13.13
CA ARG A 165 16.59 4.59 12.59
C ARG A 165 15.42 4.95 13.49
N ALA A 166 15.48 6.13 14.11
CA ALA A 166 14.37 6.69 14.87
C ALA A 166 13.63 7.76 14.07
N GLN A 167 12.30 7.61 13.93
CA GLN A 167 11.42 8.70 13.49
C GLN A 167 10.76 9.28 14.74
N VAL A 168 11.02 10.55 15.03
CA VAL A 168 10.41 11.28 16.15
C VAL A 168 9.29 12.16 15.58
N GLY A 169 8.07 12.00 16.09
CA GLY A 169 6.89 12.73 15.62
C GLY A 169 5.74 12.65 16.59
#